data_AF-A0A4Y2LN04-F1
#
_entry.id   AF-A0A4Y2LN04-F1
#
_cell.length_a   1.000
_cell.length_b   1.000
_cell.length_c   1.000
_cell.angle_alpha   90.00
_cell.angle_beta   90.00
_cell.angle_gamma   90.00
#
_symmetry.space_group_name_H-M   'P 1'
#
loop_
_entity.id
_entity.type
_entity.pdbx_description
1 polymer ?
#
loop_
_entity_poly.entity_id
_entity_poly.type
_entity_poly.pdbx_seq_one_letter_code
_entity_poly.pdbx_strand_id
1 'polypeptide(L)'
;MAILNPKSHHSMVREIQTLLLSHTHIHLRWVKALVRFLGNECADHLVKEAITKGDPFFLPKPLSYLKSEIRSAALSIWQDNWDNRETNSSTHEIVPRVSNKPVPR
;
A
#
# COMPACT_ATOMS: atom_id res chain seq x y z
N MET A 1 -13.61 -12.39 10.94
CA MET A 1 -12.94 -12.72 9.67
C MET A 1 -12.65 -11.43 8.91
N ALA A 2 -11.39 -11.15 8.55
CA ALA A 2 -10.99 -9.91 7.86
C ALA A 2 -11.67 -9.71 6.49
N ILE A 3 -12.15 -10.80 5.88
CA ILE A 3 -12.85 -10.83 4.58
C ILE A 3 -14.16 -10.02 4.61
N LEU A 4 -14.83 -9.91 5.77
CA LEU A 4 -16.11 -9.20 5.88
C LEU A 4 -15.96 -7.70 6.20
N ASN A 5 -14.76 -7.12 6.11
CA ASN A 5 -14.58 -5.69 6.39
C ASN A 5 -15.33 -4.85 5.33
N PRO A 6 -16.43 -4.16 5.69
CA PRO A 6 -17.27 -3.44 4.73
C PRO A 6 -16.65 -2.11 4.28
N LYS A 7 -15.50 -1.72 4.85
CA LYS A 7 -14.91 -0.38 4.66
C LYS A 7 -14.17 -0.20 3.32
N SER A 8 -13.88 -1.27 2.58
CA SER A 8 -13.21 -1.12 1.29
C SER A 8 -14.22 -0.90 0.18
N HIS A 9 -14.16 0.28 -0.45
CA HIS A 9 -14.96 0.62 -1.63
C HIS A 9 -14.28 0.21 -2.95
N HIS A 10 -13.07 -0.37 -2.90
CA HIS A 10 -12.33 -0.75 -4.09
C HIS A 10 -13.00 -1.94 -4.80
N SER A 11 -13.31 -1.80 -6.09
CA SER A 11 -14.05 -2.79 -6.89
C SER A 11 -13.43 -4.19 -6.82
N MET A 12 -12.11 -4.28 -7.04
CA MET A 12 -11.37 -5.54 -6.96
C MET A 12 -11.45 -6.20 -5.57
N VAL A 13 -11.47 -5.43 -4.48
CA VAL A 13 -11.60 -5.99 -3.13
C VAL A 13 -12.99 -6.60 -2.94
N ARG A 14 -14.05 -5.92 -3.42
CA ARG A 14 -15.42 -6.44 -3.36
C ARG A 14 -15.61 -7.71 -4.18
N GLU A 15 -14.97 -7.77 -5.34
CA GLU A 15 -15.01 -8.95 -6.21
C GLU A 15 -14.34 -10.16 -5.53
N ILE A 16 -13.12 -9.97 -4.99
CA ILE A 16 -12.41 -11.01 -4.23
C ILE A 16 -13.23 -11.45 -3.01
N GLN A 17 -13.83 -10.50 -2.27
CA GLN A 17 -14.69 -10.83 -1.13
C GLN A 17 -15.89 -11.69 -1.56
N THR A 18 -16.59 -11.33 -2.63
CA THR A 18 -17.72 -12.09 -3.18
C THR A 18 -17.30 -13.51 -3.56
N LEU A 19 -16.18 -13.65 -4.27
CA LEU A 19 -15.65 -14.95 -4.69
C LEU A 19 -15.27 -15.85 -3.51
N LEU A 20 -14.66 -15.28 -2.46
CA LEU A 20 -14.32 -16.03 -1.26
C LEU A 20 -15.56 -16.46 -0.46
N LEU A 21 -16.61 -15.63 -0.45
CA LEU A 21 -17.88 -15.95 0.21
C LEU A 21 -18.67 -17.03 -0.54
N SER A 22 -18.59 -17.06 -1.88
CA SER A 22 -19.26 -18.09 -2.69
C SER A 22 -18.55 -19.45 -2.66
N HIS A 23 -17.30 -19.51 -2.21
CA HIS A 23 -16.50 -20.74 -2.17
C HIS A 23 -16.06 -21.09 -0.74
N THR A 24 -16.87 -21.87 -0.04
CA THR A 24 -16.70 -22.22 1.39
C THR A 24 -15.50 -23.12 1.70
N HIS A 25 -14.90 -23.75 0.69
CA HIS A 25 -13.76 -24.67 0.84
C HIS A 25 -12.39 -24.02 0.61
N ILE A 26 -12.32 -22.70 0.46
CA ILE A 26 -11.05 -21.98 0.29
C ILE A 26 -10.53 -21.55 1.66
N HIS A 27 -9.33 -22.03 2.01
CA HIS A 27 -8.65 -21.63 3.23
C HIS A 27 -7.49 -20.70 2.94
N LEU A 28 -7.62 -19.44 3.35
CA LEU A 28 -6.53 -18.47 3.26
C LEU A 28 -5.54 -18.68 4.41
N ARG A 29 -4.25 -18.74 4.07
CA ARG A 29 -3.15 -18.77 5.04
C ARG A 29 -2.08 -17.79 4.61
N TRP A 30 -1.53 -17.06 5.56
CA TRP A 30 -0.34 -16.25 5.30
C TRP A 30 0.88 -17.15 5.31
N VAL A 31 1.61 -17.16 4.21
CA VAL A 31 2.87 -17.91 4.07
C VAL A 31 4.00 -16.89 3.99
N LYS A 32 4.99 -17.03 4.86
CA LYS A 32 6.17 -16.18 4.85
C LYS A 32 6.97 -16.42 3.57
N ALA A 33 7.40 -15.34 2.92
CA ALA A 33 8.30 -15.43 1.77
C ALA A 33 9.60 -16.12 2.18
N LEU A 34 9.83 -17.33 1.65
CA LEU A 34 11.02 -18.16 1.84
C LEU A 34 11.39 -18.78 0.49
N VAL A 35 12.65 -18.62 0.10
CA VAL A 35 13.25 -19.38 -1.01
C VAL A 35 13.24 -20.84 -0.58
N ARG A 36 12.36 -21.65 -1.19
CA ARG A 36 12.14 -23.11 -1.11
C ARG A 36 10.67 -23.52 -1.18
N PHE A 37 9.71 -22.60 -1.10
CA PHE A 37 8.32 -22.97 -1.36
C PHE A 37 8.04 -22.92 -2.87
N LEU A 38 8.04 -24.10 -3.51
CA LEU A 38 7.93 -24.25 -4.97
C LEU A 38 6.74 -23.46 -5.56
N GLY A 39 5.59 -23.46 -4.88
CA GLY A 39 4.42 -22.71 -5.33
C GLY A 39 4.65 -21.18 -5.40
N ASN A 40 5.38 -20.62 -4.44
CA ASN A 40 5.70 -19.19 -4.41
C ASN A 40 6.75 -18.85 -5.45
N GLU A 41 7.77 -19.70 -5.62
CA GLU A 41 8.80 -19.53 -6.63
C GLU A 41 8.23 -19.61 -8.05
N CYS A 42 7.32 -20.56 -8.30
CA CYS A 42 6.59 -20.66 -9.57
C CYS A 42 5.72 -19.42 -9.81
N ALA A 43 4.99 -18.94 -8.79
CA ALA A 43 4.20 -17.72 -8.91
C ALA A 43 5.08 -16.49 -9.22
N ASP A 44 6.19 -16.32 -8.52
CA ASP A 44 7.15 -15.24 -8.77
C ASP A 44 7.78 -15.33 -10.17
N HIS A 45 8.07 -16.54 -10.64
CA HIS A 45 8.57 -16.77 -11.98
C HIS A 45 7.54 -16.36 -13.05
N LEU A 46 6.28 -16.77 -12.89
CA LEU A 46 5.19 -16.39 -13.79
C LEU A 46 4.96 -14.87 -13.80
N VAL A 47 5.04 -14.21 -12.63
CA VAL A 47 4.93 -12.75 -12.55
C VAL A 47 6.08 -12.08 -13.30
N LYS A 48 7.32 -12.55 -13.12
CA LYS A 48 8.49 -12.03 -13.86
C LYS A 48 8.33 -12.21 -15.36
N GLU A 49 7.87 -13.38 -15.80
CA GLU A 49 7.62 -13.69 -17.20
C GLU A 49 6.51 -12.81 -17.79
N ALA A 50 5.44 -12.56 -17.04
CA ALA A 50 4.38 -11.64 -17.46
C ALA A 50 4.86 -10.18 -17.55
N ILE A 51 5.74 -9.74 -16.65
CA ILE A 51 6.35 -8.40 -16.70
C ILE A 51 7.28 -8.25 -17.92
N THR A 52 8.05 -9.29 -18.26
CA THR A 52 8.97 -9.23 -19.40
C THR A 52 8.28 -9.40 -20.75
N LYS A 53 7.19 -10.18 -20.82
CA LYS A 53 6.40 -10.38 -22.04
C LYS A 53 5.29 -9.35 -22.24
N GLY A 54 4.86 -8.69 -21.16
CA GLY A 54 3.82 -7.67 -21.22
C GLY A 54 4.29 -6.42 -21.94
N ASP A 55 3.33 -5.63 -22.43
CA ASP A 55 3.65 -4.35 -23.05
C ASP A 55 4.39 -3.45 -22.05
N PRO A 56 5.53 -2.86 -22.44
CA PRO A 56 6.25 -1.93 -21.58
C PRO A 56 5.32 -0.82 -21.13
N PHE A 57 5.03 -0.76 -19.83
CA PHE A 57 4.28 0.36 -19.28
C PHE A 57 5.16 1.60 -19.30
N PHE A 58 4.97 2.43 -20.33
CA PHE A 58 5.71 3.67 -20.45
C PHE A 58 5.16 4.67 -19.43
N LEU A 59 5.95 4.94 -18.40
CA LEU A 59 5.65 6.03 -17.49
C LEU A 59 5.91 7.36 -18.21
N PRO A 60 4.90 8.21 -18.46
CA PRO A 60 5.08 9.48 -19.15
C PRO A 60 5.94 10.47 -18.36
N LYS A 61 6.15 10.20 -17.05
CA LYS A 61 7.02 10.97 -16.18
C LYS A 61 8.06 10.06 -15.52
N PRO A 62 9.27 10.55 -15.24
CA PRO A 62 10.29 9.78 -14.53
C PRO A 62 9.78 9.24 -13.19
N LEU A 63 10.28 8.07 -12.78
CA LEU A 63 9.94 7.47 -11.48
C LEU A 63 10.26 8.40 -10.30
N SER A 64 11.30 9.23 -10.41
CA SER A 64 11.65 10.25 -9.41
C SER A 64 10.54 11.27 -9.19
N TYR A 65 9.89 11.71 -10.27
CA TYR A 65 8.76 12.63 -10.22
C TYR A 65 7.57 11.97 -9.53
N LEU A 66 7.22 10.74 -9.92
CA LEU A 66 6.10 10.05 -9.27
C LEU A 66 6.36 9.84 -7.76
N LYS A 67 7.58 9.47 -7.40
CA LYS A 67 8.01 9.37 -5.99
C LYS A 67 7.90 10.70 -5.24
N SER A 68 8.24 11.83 -5.88
CA SER A 68 8.09 13.14 -5.24
C SER A 68 6.63 13.52 -5.04
N GLU A 69 5.77 13.25 -6.02
CA GLU A 69 4.32 13.52 -5.90
C GLU A 69 3.69 12.70 -4.79
N ILE A 70 3.96 11.39 -4.74
CA ILE A 70 3.45 10.51 -3.67
C ILE A 70 3.93 10.98 -2.31
N ARG A 71 5.22 11.34 -2.20
CA ARG A 71 5.77 11.86 -0.94
C ARG A 71 5.12 13.19 -0.55
N SER A 72 4.87 14.08 -1.50
CA SER A 72 4.21 15.36 -1.27
C SER A 72 2.78 15.16 -0.80
N ALA A 73 2.00 14.32 -1.48
CA ALA A 73 0.63 13.98 -1.12
C ALA A 73 0.56 13.31 0.26
N ALA A 74 1.44 12.35 0.54
CA ALA A 74 1.51 11.71 1.85
C ALA A 74 1.83 12.74 2.94
N LEU A 75 2.82 13.62 2.72
CA LEU A 75 3.14 14.69 3.67
C LEU A 75 1.96 15.64 3.89
N SER A 76 1.20 15.99 2.84
CA SER A 76 0.00 16.81 2.96
C SER A 76 -1.04 16.15 3.85
N ILE A 77 -1.36 14.88 3.59
CA ILE A 77 -2.32 14.12 4.40
C ILE A 77 -1.85 14.02 5.86
N TRP A 78 -0.56 13.79 6.08
CA TRP A 78 0.00 13.76 7.42
C TRP A 78 -0.06 15.12 8.12
N GLN A 79 0.22 16.20 7.40
CA GLN A 79 0.11 17.56 7.90
C GLN A 79 -1.34 17.88 8.27
N ASP A 80 -2.30 17.56 7.41
CA ASP A 80 -3.72 17.76 7.68
C ASP A 80 -4.16 17.00 8.94
N ASN A 81 -3.71 15.76 9.11
CA ASN A 81 -3.98 14.98 10.32
C ASN A 81 -3.25 15.54 11.56
N TRP A 82 -2.09 16.17 11.37
CA TRP A 82 -1.30 16.78 12.44
C TRP A 82 -1.95 18.07 12.95
N ASP A 83 -2.46 18.89 12.03
CA ASP A 83 -3.09 20.18 12.33
C ASP A 83 -4.51 20.02 12.89
N ASN A 84 -5.26 19.01 12.45
CA ASN A 84 -6.63 18.76 12.89
C ASN A 84 -6.72 17.88 14.15
N ARG A 85 -5.63 17.70 14.90
CA ARG A 85 -5.63 16.91 16.13
C ARG A 85 -6.44 17.65 17.19
N GLU A 86 -7.57 17.09 17.63
CA GLU A 86 -8.49 17.65 18.64
C GLU A 86 -7.86 18.01 20.01
N THR A 87 -6.60 17.62 20.24
CA THR A 87 -5.90 17.86 21.49
C THR A 87 -4.77 18.85 21.25
N ASN A 88 -4.75 19.94 22.01
CA ASN A 88 -3.58 20.79 22.22
C ASN A 88 -2.40 19.91 22.66
N SER A 89 -1.67 19.39 21.69
CA SER A 89 -0.50 18.57 21.90
C SER A 89 0.67 19.52 21.93
N SER A 90 1.32 19.66 23.08
CA SER A 90 2.57 20.42 23.24
C SER A 90 3.63 20.03 22.20
N THR A 91 3.54 18.81 21.65
CA THR A 91 4.36 18.35 20.52
C THR A 91 4.11 19.13 19.23
N HIS A 92 2.88 19.55 18.93
CA HIS A 92 2.56 20.37 17.76
C HIS A 92 3.14 21.77 17.90
N GLU A 93 3.11 22.37 19.09
CA GLU A 93 3.72 23.68 19.34
C GLU A 93 5.23 23.69 19.08
N ILE A 94 5.92 22.58 19.40
CA ILE A 94 7.36 22.44 19.18
C ILE A 94 7.67 22.08 17.72
N VAL A 95 6.83 21.25 17.09
CA VAL A 95 7.01 20.82 15.68
C VAL A 95 5.68 20.97 14.94
N PRO A 96 5.35 22.18 14.45
CA PRO A 96 4.07 22.42 13.79
C PRO A 96 4.02 21.83 12.37
N ARG A 97 5.18 21.48 11.79
CA ARG A 97 5.28 21.07 10.39
C ARG A 97 5.88 19.67 10.26
N VAL A 98 5.12 18.77 9.64
CA VAL A 98 5.56 17.43 9.32
C VAL A 98 6.63 17.49 8.24
N SER A 99 7.79 16.90 8.54
CA SER A 99 8.93 16.87 7.63
C SER A 99 9.65 15.53 7.72
N ASN A 100 10.10 15.06 6.57
CA ASN A 100 10.96 13.88 6.46
C ASN A 100 12.46 14.24 6.60
N LYS A 101 12.80 15.50 6.92
CA LYS A 101 14.17 15.93 7.21
C LYS A 101 14.41 15.85 8.73
N PRO A 102 15.59 15.42 9.17
CA PRO A 102 15.91 15.45 10.59
C PRO A 102 15.84 16.88 11.13
N VAL A 103 15.29 17.05 12.32
CA VAL A 103 15.29 18.34 13.03
C VAL A 103 16.75 18.64 13.41
N PRO A 104 17.30 19.80 13.03
CA PRO A 104 18.63 20.21 13.49
C PRO A 104 18.64 20.25 15.02
N ARG A 105 19.66 19.66 15.61
CA ARG A 105 19.79 19.48 17.07
C ARG A 105 20.27 20.75 17.74
#